data_AF-Q13F93-F1
#
_entry.id   AF-Q13F93-F1
#
_cell.length_a   1.000
_cell.length_b   1.000
_cell.length_c   1.000
_cell.angle_alpha   90.00
_cell.angle_beta   90.00
_cell.angle_gamma   90.00
#
_symmetry.space_group_name_H-M   'P 1'
#
loop_
_entity.id
_entity.type
_entity.pdbx_description
1 polymer ?
#
loop_
_entity_poly.entity_id
_entity_poly.type
_entity_poly.pdbx_seq_one_letter_code
_entity_poly.pdbx_strand_id
1 'polypeptide(L)'
;MRYVAILAIVAVVPGPSAAQEPKPLKTLRIQQAAPGATELFVVDDDGTVRIDWEKVETLARLKTDRIALPTAQVMLAIRDRTWKPMK
;
A
#
# COMPACT_ATOMS: atom_id res chain seq x y z
N MET A 1 -58.95 0.16 -44.72
CA MET A 1 -57.54 0.51 -44.97
C MET A 1 -57.12 1.49 -43.90
N ARG A 2 -56.10 1.33 -43.07
CA ARG A 2 -54.91 0.50 -43.03
C ARG A 2 -54.33 0.65 -41.60
N TYR A 3 -53.97 -0.47 -40.97
CA TYR A 3 -52.91 -0.72 -39.97
C TYR A 3 -52.72 0.29 -38.80
N VAL A 4 -53.10 -0.04 -37.56
CA VAL A 4 -52.30 -0.80 -36.55
C VAL A 4 -50.84 -0.36 -36.46
N ALA A 5 -50.49 0.33 -35.37
CA ALA A 5 -49.18 0.25 -34.74
C ALA A 5 -49.30 0.69 -33.27
N ILE A 6 -49.77 -0.22 -32.39
CA ILE A 6 -49.58 -0.07 -30.95
C ILE A 6 -48.12 -0.43 -30.69
N LEU A 7 -47.26 0.58 -30.52
CA LEU A 7 -45.88 0.42 -30.08
C LEU A 7 -45.89 0.01 -28.61
N ALA A 8 -45.89 -1.30 -28.36
CA ALA A 8 -45.61 -1.87 -27.05
C ALA A 8 -44.14 -1.63 -26.72
N ILE A 9 -43.86 -0.61 -25.91
CA ILE A 9 -42.53 -0.37 -25.35
C ILE A 9 -42.29 -1.45 -24.28
N VAL A 10 -41.47 -2.43 -24.62
CA VAL A 10 -40.94 -3.42 -23.68
C VAL A 10 -40.06 -2.67 -22.68
N ALA A 11 -40.55 -2.50 -21.46
CA ALA A 11 -39.75 -2.02 -20.35
C ALA A 11 -38.70 -3.09 -20.01
N VAL A 12 -37.47 -2.89 -20.49
CA VAL A 12 -36.31 -3.62 -20.00
C VAL A 12 -36.08 -3.18 -18.56
N VAL A 13 -36.46 -4.01 -17.61
CA VAL A 13 -36.12 -3.84 -16.19
C VAL A 13 -34.65 -4.23 -16.04
N PRO A 14 -33.72 -3.30 -15.72
CA PRO A 14 -32.39 -3.71 -15.31
C PRO A 14 -32.53 -4.45 -13.96
N GLY A 15 -32.27 -5.75 -13.96
CA GLY A 15 -32.15 -6.53 -12.73
C GLY A 15 -31.04 -5.97 -11.82
N PRO A 16 -31.10 -6.20 -10.50
CA PRO A 16 -30.06 -5.73 -9.60
C PRO A 16 -28.74 -6.41 -9.97
N SER A 17 -27.75 -5.60 -10.36
CA SER A 17 -26.38 -6.06 -10.50
C SER A 17 -25.92 -6.56 -9.13
N ALA A 18 -25.74 -7.87 -8.99
CA ALA A 18 -25.21 -8.46 -7.77
C ALA A 18 -23.79 -7.91 -7.56
N ALA A 19 -23.65 -6.99 -6.62
CA ALA A 19 -22.35 -6.52 -6.17
C ALA A 19 -21.59 -7.73 -5.62
N GLN A 20 -20.48 -8.10 -6.26
CA GLN A 20 -19.58 -9.10 -5.71
C GLN A 20 -19.01 -8.52 -4.41
N GLU A 21 -19.39 -9.09 -3.26
CA GLU A 21 -18.84 -8.67 -1.98
C GLU A 21 -17.31 -8.78 -2.00
N PRO A 22 -16.57 -7.75 -1.55
CA PRO A 22 -15.12 -7.81 -1.46
C PRO A 22 -14.70 -9.01 -0.62
N LYS A 23 -13.92 -9.92 -1.21
CA LYS A 23 -13.42 -11.10 -0.51
C LYS A 23 -12.63 -10.65 0.74
N PRO A 24 -12.95 -11.17 1.94
CA PRO A 24 -12.28 -10.74 3.17
C PRO A 24 -10.80 -11.11 3.11
N LEU A 25 -9.94 -10.09 2.99
CA LEU A 25 -8.49 -10.24 3.08
C LEU A 25 -8.12 -10.42 4.55
N LYS A 26 -7.61 -11.60 4.91
CA LYS A 26 -7.02 -11.83 6.23
C LYS A 26 -5.65 -11.16 6.28
N THR A 27 -5.56 -10.02 6.96
CA THR A 27 -4.29 -9.35 7.23
C THR A 27 -3.70 -9.87 8.54
N LEU A 28 -2.50 -10.43 8.51
CA LEU A 28 -1.75 -10.77 9.72
C LEU A 28 -0.87 -9.58 10.10
N ARG A 29 -0.98 -9.13 11.36
CA ARG A 29 -0.09 -8.11 11.93
C ARG A 29 1.26 -8.76 12.24
N ILE A 30 2.26 -8.54 11.39
CA ILE A 30 3.63 -9.00 11.65
C ILE A 30 4.21 -8.09 12.75
N GLN A 31 4.49 -8.65 13.93
CA GLN A 31 5.04 -7.91 15.08
C GLN A 31 6.57 -7.86 15.09
N GLN A 32 7.24 -8.65 14.24
CA GLN A 32 8.69 -8.80 14.26
C GLN A 32 9.26 -8.69 12.85
N ALA A 33 10.36 -7.94 12.71
CA ALA A 33 11.12 -7.90 11.48
C ALA A 33 11.50 -9.34 11.06
N ALA A 34 11.38 -9.64 9.77
CA ALA A 34 11.70 -10.96 9.25
C ALA A 34 13.17 -11.32 9.56
N PRO A 35 13.47 -12.60 9.86
CA PRO A 35 14.85 -13.06 10.02
C PRO A 35 15.67 -12.69 8.77
N GLY A 36 16.72 -11.88 8.95
CA GLY A 36 17.58 -11.39 7.85
C GLY A 36 17.25 -9.99 7.34
N ALA A 37 16.29 -9.27 7.92
CA ALA A 37 16.11 -7.85 7.63
C ALA A 37 17.35 -7.05 8.08
N THR A 38 17.90 -6.23 7.18
CA THR A 38 18.97 -5.30 7.54
C THR A 38 18.45 -4.31 8.57
N GLU A 39 18.96 -4.38 9.80
CA GLU A 39 18.53 -3.48 10.87
C GLU A 39 19.05 -2.06 10.61
N LEU A 40 18.15 -1.18 10.16
CA LEU A 40 18.46 0.23 9.83
C LEU A 40 18.37 1.15 11.05
N PHE A 41 17.68 0.70 12.09
CA PHE A 41 17.47 1.44 13.32
C PHE A 41 17.24 0.50 14.48
N VAL A 42 17.53 0.97 15.67
CA VAL A 42 17.19 0.32 16.95
C VAL A 42 16.31 1.28 17.75
N VAL A 43 15.38 0.71 18.50
CA VAL A 43 14.57 1.45 19.48
C VAL A 43 15.09 1.05 20.86
N ASP A 44 15.63 2.01 21.60
CA ASP A 44 16.08 1.80 22.97
C ASP A 44 14.88 1.67 23.94
N ASP A 45 15.12 1.20 25.16
CA ASP A 45 14.07 0.95 26.17
C ASP A 45 13.29 2.21 26.57
N ASP A 46 13.87 3.39 26.38
CA ASP A 46 13.25 4.70 26.64
C ASP A 46 12.41 5.21 25.46
N GLY A 47 12.32 4.44 24.37
CA GLY A 47 11.64 4.82 23.14
C GLY A 47 12.47 5.69 22.19
N THR A 48 13.74 5.94 22.51
CA THR A 48 14.65 6.65 21.62
C THR A 48 14.94 5.79 20.39
N VAL A 49 14.79 6.38 19.20
CA VAL A 49 15.10 5.71 17.93
C VAL A 49 16.49 6.12 17.47
N ARG A 50 17.42 5.16 17.40
CA ARG A 50 18.77 5.35 16.89
C ARG A 50 18.88 4.78 15.49
N ILE A 51 19.21 5.63 14.52
CA ILE A 51 19.28 5.28 13.10
C ILE A 51 20.75 5.15 12.67
N ASP A 52 21.07 4.06 11.98
CA ASP A 52 22.37 3.86 11.33
C ASP A 52 22.35 4.51 9.93
N TRP A 53 22.70 5.80 9.88
CA TRP A 53 22.62 6.59 8.65
C TRP A 53 23.54 6.08 7.54
N GLU A 54 24.71 5.56 7.89
CA GLU A 54 25.65 5.02 6.92
C GLU A 54 25.06 3.78 6.21
N LYS A 55 24.45 2.87 6.98
CA LYS A 55 23.74 1.73 6.39
C LYS A 55 22.54 2.16 5.56
N VAL A 56 21.76 3.13 6.01
CA VAL A 56 20.61 3.66 5.26
C VAL A 56 21.04 4.21 3.91
N GLU A 57 22.09 5.04 3.87
CA GLU A 57 22.64 5.62 2.64
C GLU A 57 23.22 4.54 1.72
N THR A 58 23.99 3.62 2.29
CA THR A 58 24.60 2.51 1.55
C THR A 58 23.54 1.62 0.94
N LEU A 59 22.49 1.27 1.69
CA LEU A 59 21.38 0.47 1.17
C LEU A 59 20.62 1.21 0.08
N ALA A 60 20.31 2.49 0.25
CA ALA A 60 19.62 3.29 -0.76
C ALA A 60 20.44 3.39 -2.06
N ARG A 61 21.77 3.48 -1.95
CA ARG A 61 22.70 3.54 -3.09
C ARG A 61 22.85 2.20 -3.79
N LEU A 62 23.13 1.13 -3.03
CA LEU A 62 23.45 -0.20 -3.58
C LEU A 62 22.21 -1.03 -3.92
N LYS A 63 21.06 -0.73 -3.31
CA LYS A 63 19.77 -1.41 -3.55
C LYS A 63 19.85 -2.93 -3.34
N THR A 64 20.69 -3.35 -2.41
CA THR A 64 21.03 -4.76 -2.13
C THR A 64 19.91 -5.53 -1.44
N ASP A 65 19.14 -4.86 -0.58
CA ASP A 65 17.99 -5.43 0.13
C ASP A 65 16.69 -4.79 -0.36
N ARG A 66 15.92 -5.51 -1.18
CA ARG A 66 14.64 -5.02 -1.71
C ARG A 66 13.56 -4.87 -0.65
N ILE A 67 13.68 -5.57 0.48
CA ILE A 67 12.70 -5.51 1.57
C ILE A 67 12.92 -4.24 2.39
N ALA A 68 14.18 -3.93 2.72
CA ALA A 68 14.52 -2.75 3.51
C ALA A 68 14.66 -1.46 2.67
N LEU A 69 14.80 -1.56 1.35
CA LEU A 69 14.98 -0.40 0.46
C LEU A 69 13.89 0.68 0.58
N PRO A 70 12.58 0.35 0.59
CA PRO A 70 11.53 1.36 0.75
C PRO A 70 11.67 2.12 2.08
N THR A 71 12.02 1.42 3.16
CA THR A 71 12.24 2.02 4.47
C THR A 71 13.41 2.99 4.45
N ALA A 72 14.55 2.59 3.87
CA ALA A 72 15.72 3.46 3.73
C ALA A 72 15.40 4.73 2.90
N GLN A 73 14.63 4.59 1.81
CA GLN A 73 14.21 5.75 1.00
C GLN A 73 13.33 6.73 1.77
N VAL A 74 12.39 6.22 2.56
CA VAL A 74 11.53 7.06 3.41
C VAL A 74 12.36 7.77 4.48
N MET A 75 13.29 7.07 5.13
CA MET A 75 14.19 7.67 6.14
C MET A 75 15.01 8.83 5.56
N LEU A 76 15.59 8.65 4.38
CA LEU A 76 16.31 9.71 3.67
C LEU A 76 15.39 10.88 3.31
N ALA A 77 14.19 10.60 2.79
CA ALA A 77 13.23 11.64 2.44
C ALA A 77 12.79 12.47 3.65
N ILE A 78 12.62 11.83 4.82
CA ILE A 78 12.30 12.52 6.08
C ILE A 78 13.47 13.40 6.51
N ARG A 79 14.69 12.85 6.56
CA ARG A 79 15.90 13.58 6.94
C ARG A 79 16.11 14.82 6.06
N ASP A 80 15.97 14.64 4.76
CA ASP A 80 16.21 15.68 3.75
C ASP A 80 14.99 16.60 3.57
N ARG A 81 13.94 16.42 4.38
CA ARG A 81 12.68 17.20 4.34
C ARG A 81 11.99 17.21 2.97
N THR A 82 12.17 16.14 2.20
CA THR A 82 11.52 15.95 0.90
C THR A 82 10.32 15.01 0.97
N TRP A 83 10.09 14.37 2.12
CA TRP A 83 8.95 13.49 2.35
C TRP A 83 7.62 14.26 2.18
N LYS A 84 6.69 13.63 1.45
CA LYS A 84 5.31 14.12 1.27
C LYS A 84 4.34 13.05 1.77
N PRO A 85 3.33 13.42 2.58
CA PRO A 85 2.28 12.48 2.93
C PRO A 85 1.52 12.07 1.67
N MET A 86 1.23 10.78 1.55
CA MET A 86 0.26 10.31 0.56
C MET A 86 -1.12 10.86 0.97
N LYS A 87 -1.80 11.50 0.02
CA LYS A 87 -3.19 11.92 0.13
C LYS A 87 -4.13 10.79 -0.23
#